data_AF-A0A8S8YLX1-F1
#
_entry.id   AF-A0A8S8YLX1-F1
#
_cell.length_a   1.000
_cell.length_b   1.000
_cell.length_c   1.000
_cell.angle_alpha   90.00
_cell.angle_beta   90.00
_cell.angle_gamma   90.00
#
_symmetry.space_group_name_H-M   'P 1'
#
loop_
_entity.id
_entity.type
_entity.pdbx_description
1 polymer ?
#
loop_
_entity_poly.entity_id
_entity_poly.type
_entity_poly.pdbx_seq_one_letter_code
_entity_poly.pdbx_strand_id
1 'polypeptide(L)' 'MSRLKEAAEKAKIELSGTQTSHINLPFITMKDGNPEHLDLNLSRAQFDDLTADLWWRPPWAQPGEP' A
#
# COMPACT_ATOMS: atom_id res chain seq x y z
N MET A 1 2.52 -11.84 -8.24
CA MET A 1 1.66 -10.95 -7.44
C MET A 1 1.00 -9.88 -8.33
N SER A 2 0.02 -10.24 -9.18
CA SER A 2 -0.62 -9.25 -10.07
C SER A 2 -1.79 -8.53 -9.37
N ARG A 3 -2.67 -9.28 -8.68
CA ARG A 3 -3.86 -8.73 -8.01
C ARG A 3 -3.54 -7.71 -6.92
N LEU A 4 -2.51 -7.98 -6.11
CA LEU A 4 -2.08 -7.07 -5.05
C LEU A 4 -1.56 -5.75 -5.64
N LYS A 5 -0.82 -5.82 -6.74
CA LYS A 5 -0.27 -4.64 -7.42
C LYS A 5 -1.38 -3.80 -8.06
N GLU A 6 -2.34 -4.43 -8.72
CA GLU A 6 -3.51 -3.75 -9.30
C GLU A 6 -4.36 -3.06 -8.22
N ALA A 7 -4.57 -3.73 -7.08
CA ALA A 7 -5.30 -3.15 -5.96
C ALA A 7 -4.57 -1.98 -5.32
N ALA A 8 -3.24 -2.08 -5.15
CA ALA A 8 -2.42 -0.99 -4.65
C ALA A 8 -2.42 0.22 -5.60
N GLU A 9 -2.35 -0.01 -6.92
CA GLU A 9 -2.40 1.06 -7.92
C GLU A 9 -3.77 1.77 -7.88
N LYS A 10 -4.85 1.00 -7.80
CA LYS A 10 -6.21 1.55 -7.67
C LYS A 10 -6.37 2.36 -6.38
N ALA A 11 -5.91 1.84 -5.25
CA ALA A 11 -5.99 2.53 -3.96
C ALA A 11 -5.19 3.84 -3.98
N LYS A 12 -4.00 3.87 -4.59
CA LYS A 12 -3.21 5.09 -4.77
C LYS A 12 -3.96 6.15 -5.59
N ILE A 13 -4.60 5.73 -6.69
CA ILE A 13 -5.37 6.64 -7.55
C ILE A 13 -6.56 7.19 -6.76
N GLU A 14 -7.29 6.35 -6.03
CA GLU A 14 -8.42 6.78 -5.20
C GLU A 14 -7.96 7.78 -4.12
N LEU A 15 -6.89 7.49 -3.39
CA LEU A 15 -6.30 8.35 -2.37
C LEU A 15 -5.79 9.70 -2.89
N SER A 16 -5.59 9.82 -4.21
CA SER A 16 -5.29 11.13 -4.83
C SER A 16 -6.51 12.06 -4.83
N GLY A 17 -7.73 11.51 -4.77
CA GLY A 17 -8.99 12.26 -4.72
C GLY A 17 -9.76 12.13 -3.40
N THR A 18 -9.53 11.07 -2.62
CA THR A 18 -10.24 10.79 -1.36
C THR A 18 -9.28 10.74 -0.17
N GLN A 19 -9.82 10.88 1.05
CA GLN A 19 -9.01 10.76 2.27
C GLN A 19 -8.80 9.31 2.72
N THR A 20 -9.59 8.38 2.20
CA THR A 20 -9.57 6.95 2.55
C THR A 20 -9.87 6.10 1.31
N SER A 21 -9.27 4.91 1.25
CA SER A 21 -9.55 3.88 0.25
C SER A 21 -9.60 2.51 0.93
N HIS A 22 -10.57 1.69 0.51
CA HIS A 22 -10.77 0.35 1.04
C HIS A 22 -10.26 -0.69 0.06
N ILE A 23 -9.31 -1.52 0.50
CA ILE A 23 -8.71 -2.59 -0.27
C ILE A 23 -9.28 -3.91 0.23
N ASN A 24 -10.09 -4.55 -0.61
CA ASN A 24 -10.64 -5.87 -0.35
C ASN A 24 -10.18 -6.86 -1.44
N LEU A 25 -9.32 -7.79 -1.07
CA LEU A 25 -8.86 -8.88 -1.92
C LEU A 25 -9.18 -10.23 -1.28
N PRO A 26 -10.28 -10.87 -1.71
CA PRO A 26 -10.61 -12.19 -1.24
C PRO A 26 -9.70 -13.25 -1.88
N PHE A 27 -9.41 -14.31 -1.11
CA PHE A 27 -8.58 -15.45 -1.53
C PHE A 27 -7.18 -15.02 -2.00
N ILE A 28 -6.52 -14.13 -1.25
CA ILE A 28 -5.22 -13.57 -1.64
C ILE A 28 -4.06 -14.54 -1.42
N THR A 29 -4.15 -15.36 -0.38
CA THR A 29 -3.17 -16.39 -0.04
C THR A 29 -3.86 -17.54 0.71
N MET A 30 -3.13 -18.61 0.96
CA MET A 30 -3.57 -19.72 1.80
C MET A 30 -2.67 -19.76 3.04
N LYS A 31 -3.25 -19.69 4.23
CA LYS A 31 -2.55 -19.91 5.50
C LYS A 31 -3.07 -21.19 6.12
N ASP A 32 -2.17 -22.16 6.33
CA ASP A 32 -2.50 -23.46 6.94
C ASP A 32 -3.66 -24.20 6.24
N GLY A 33 -3.76 -24.05 4.91
CA GLY A 33 -4.81 -24.66 4.09
C GLY A 33 -6.14 -23.89 4.04
N ASN A 34 -6.26 -22.77 4.77
CA ASN A 34 -7.43 -21.89 4.71
C ASN A 34 -7.16 -20.68 3.79
N PRO A 35 -8.12 -20.31 2.93
CA PRO A 35 -8.01 -19.10 2.14
C PRO A 35 -8.10 -17.86 3.02
N GLU A 36 -7.13 -16.97 2.88
CA GLU A 36 -7.10 -15.68 3.56
C GLU A 36 -7.60 -14.56 2.65
N HIS A 37 -8.19 -13.55 3.28
CA HIS A 37 -8.74 -12.36 2.66
C HIS A 37 -7.96 -11.16 3.17
N LEU A 38 -7.54 -10.27 2.27
CA LEU A 38 -7.00 -8.98 2.66
C LEU A 38 -8.14 -7.98 2.71
N ASP A 39 -8.48 -7.51 3.90
CA ASP A 39 -9.37 -6.37 4.12
C ASP A 39 -8.58 -5.27 4.84
N LEU A 40 -8.34 -4.16 4.14
CA LEU A 40 -7.52 -3.06 4.64
C LEU A 40 -8.20 -1.74 4.30
N ASN A 41 -8.42 -0.90 5.32
CA ASN A 41 -8.71 0.51 5.13
C ASN A 41 -7.40 1.31 5.19
N LEU A 42 -7.04 1.94 4.08
CA LEU A 42 -5.87 2.80 3.98
C LEU A 42 -6.32 4.27 3.95
N SER A 43 -5.79 5.07 4.86
CA SER A 43 -5.97 6.52 4.85
C SER A 43 -4.87 7.22 4.06
N ARG A 44 -5.16 8.43 3.57
CA ARG A 44 -4.17 9.26 2.89
C ARG A 44 -2.96 9.56 3.78
N ALA A 45 -3.18 9.85 5.06
CA ALA A 45 -2.10 10.10 6.02
C ALA A 45 -1.16 8.89 6.16
N GLN A 46 -1.71 7.66 6.23
CA GLN A 46 -0.89 6.44 6.27
C GLN A 46 -0.14 6.21 4.95
N PHE A 47 -0.77 6.51 3.81
CA PHE A 47 -0.10 6.41 2.51
C PHE A 47 1.04 7.42 2.37
N ASP A 48 0.84 8.66 2.83
CA ASP A 48 1.87 9.70 2.84
C ASP A 48 3.04 9.32 3.74
N ASP A 49 2.78 8.73 4.91
CA ASP A 49 3.81 8.21 5.81
C ASP A 49 4.61 7.05 5.18
N LEU A 50 3.92 6.08 4.55
CA LEU A 50 4.55 4.95 3.85
C LEU A 50 5.42 5.38 2.65
N THR A 51 5.09 6.52 2.04
CA THR A 51 5.83 7.04 0.88
C THR A 51 6.77 8.19 1.24
N ALA A 52 6.78 8.65 2.49
CA ALA A 52 7.57 9.81 2.95
C ALA A 52 9.05 9.69 2.58
N ASP A 53 9.61 8.48 2.72
CA ASP A 53 10.99 8.19 2.33
C ASP A 53 11.27 8.46 0.84
N LEU A 54 10.32 8.15 -0.05
CA LEU A 54 10.47 8.38 -1.49
C LEU A 54 10.49 9.87 -1.86
N TRP A 55 9.77 10.70 -1.09
CA TRP A 55 9.74 12.16 -1.30
C TRP A 55 10.94 12.85 -0.66
N TRP A 56 11.33 12.38 0.52
CA TRP A 56 12.39 13.00 1.29
C TRP A 56 13.76 12.62 0.78
N ARG A 57 13.95 11.48 0.09
CA ARG A 57 15.27 10.97 -0.31
C ARG A 57 16.06 12.02 -1.11
N PRO A 58 17.03 12.72 -0.49
CA PRO A 58 17.85 13.67 -1.22
C PRO A 58 18.74 12.89 -2.21
N PRO A 59 19.18 13.50 -3.32
CA PRO A 59 19.98 12.84 -4.34
C PRO A 59 21.33 12.28 -3.85
N TRP A 60 21.75 12.62 -2.63
CA TRP A 60 22.97 12.14 -1.97
C TRP A 60 22.72 11.15 -0.82
N ALA A 61 21.47 10.85 -0.44
CA ALA A 61 21.20 9.91 0.64
C ALA A 61 21.62 8.49 0.23
N GLN A 62 22.62 7.97 0.94
CA GLN A 62 23.05 6.59 0.83
C GLN A 62 22.00 5.69 1.49
N PRO A 63 21.78 4.45 1.00
CA PRO A 63 20.89 3.51 1.68
C PRO A 63 21.47 3.18 3.06
N GLY A 64 20.78 3.55 4.14
CA GLY A 64 21.12 3.17 5.51
C GLY A 64 21.55 4.29 6.46
N GLU A 65 21.44 5.56 6.08
CA GLU A 65 21.55 6.66 7.06
C GLU A 65 20.16 7.02 7.63
N PRO A 66 20.07 7.29 8.95
CA PRO A 66 18.82 7.60 9.64
C PRO A 66 18.19 8.93 9.23
#